data_AF-A0A7R9JYX8-F1
#
_entry.id   AF-A0A7R9JYX8-F1
#
_cell.length_a   1.000
_cell.length_b   1.000
_cell.length_c   1.000
_cell.angle_alpha   90.00
_cell.angle_beta   90.00
_cell.angle_gamma   90.00
#
_symmetry.space_group_name_H-M   'P 1'
#
loop_
_entity.id
_entity.type
_entity.pdbx_description
1 polymer ?
#
loop_
_entity_poly.entity_id
_entity_poly.type
_entity_poly.pdbx_seq_one_letter_code
_entity_poly.pdbx_strand_id
1 'polypeptide(L)'
;MLKVLQKREARDREQQERNQRLEREREEKLQRAAQEKEEKLREEATRKKLLTQQKAAEIEERRRQEEAARLAKLREQEEEQARLAAVRKKEQLEAERQRIKRITEEKETSLIRSFYNSMASARKPTIPNEHPPYHTENTMTNTTFEIKKERHPAIPEENDVQHYPICNSGDSSEGEQVPKNPVPRWAKCSAKNFKDLRDFALIDHSIMCKWITYASKTPELSKIFTGLNPRWVRRTSSARWTTPPRYSELPKF
;
A
#
# COMPACT_ATOMS: atom_id res chain seq x y z
N MET A 1 -68.39 -78.29 10.66
CA MET A 1 -67.67 -77.39 9.73
C MET A 1 -67.68 -75.92 10.16
N LEU A 2 -68.78 -75.36 10.67
CA LEU A 2 -68.86 -73.94 11.11
C LEU A 2 -67.79 -73.48 12.11
N LYS A 3 -67.43 -74.29 13.11
CA LYS A 3 -66.39 -73.94 14.12
C LYS A 3 -64.98 -73.80 13.53
N VAL A 4 -64.68 -74.47 12.42
CA VAL A 4 -63.38 -74.41 11.73
C VAL A 4 -63.27 -73.14 10.90
N LEU A 5 -64.37 -72.72 10.26
CA LEU A 5 -64.45 -71.45 9.53
C LEU A 5 -64.34 -70.25 10.49
N GLN A 6 -65.04 -70.26 11.61
CA GLN A 6 -64.94 -69.20 12.63
C GLN A 6 -63.53 -69.07 13.23
N LYS A 7 -62.83 -70.18 13.46
CA LYS A 7 -61.42 -70.17 13.92
C LYS A 7 -60.46 -69.57 12.88
N ARG A 8 -60.74 -69.76 11.60
CA ARG A 8 -59.93 -69.24 10.50
C ARG A 8 -60.15 -67.74 10.33
N GLU A 9 -61.41 -67.32 10.39
CA GLU A 9 -61.81 -65.91 10.32
C GLU A 9 -61.29 -65.09 11.52
N ALA A 10 -61.29 -65.66 12.73
CA ALA A 10 -60.69 -65.04 13.91
C ALA A 10 -59.16 -64.87 13.76
N ARG A 11 -58.47 -65.87 13.20
CA ARG A 11 -57.02 -65.80 12.95
C ARG A 11 -56.69 -64.77 11.86
N ASP A 12 -57.50 -64.66 10.82
CA ASP A 12 -57.30 -63.68 9.75
C ASP A 12 -57.53 -62.24 10.26
N ARG A 13 -58.51 -62.02 11.14
CA ARG A 13 -58.73 -60.71 11.79
C ARG A 13 -57.57 -60.33 12.73
N GLU A 14 -57.08 -61.27 13.53
CA GLU A 14 -55.92 -61.03 14.41
C GLU A 14 -54.65 -60.71 13.59
N GLN A 15 -54.46 -61.40 12.46
CA GLN A 15 -53.36 -61.13 11.53
C GLN A 15 -53.48 -59.73 10.90
N GLN A 16 -54.68 -59.31 10.51
CA GLN A 16 -54.93 -57.98 9.96
C GLN A 16 -54.70 -56.87 11.00
N GLU A 17 -55.17 -57.04 12.24
CA GLU A 17 -54.93 -56.09 13.32
C GLU A 17 -53.43 -55.98 13.66
N ARG A 18 -52.71 -57.11 13.67
CA ARG A 18 -51.26 -57.13 13.93
C ARG A 18 -50.49 -56.41 12.82
N ASN A 19 -50.89 -56.60 11.56
CA ASN A 19 -50.29 -55.90 10.43
C ASN A 19 -50.58 -54.39 10.47
N GLN A 20 -51.82 -53.99 10.77
CA GLN A 20 -52.18 -52.57 10.92
C GLN A 20 -51.45 -51.88 12.07
N ARG A 21 -51.23 -52.58 13.19
CA ARG A 21 -50.42 -52.04 14.31
C ARG A 21 -48.96 -51.86 13.90
N LEU A 22 -48.38 -52.83 13.17
CA LEU A 22 -47.02 -52.73 12.65
C LEU A 22 -46.85 -51.61 11.61
N GLU A 23 -47.86 -51.36 10.78
CA GLU A 23 -47.84 -50.25 9.82
C GLU A 23 -47.90 -48.89 10.54
N ARG A 24 -48.80 -48.73 11.51
CA ARG A 24 -48.87 -47.49 12.32
C ARG A 24 -47.57 -47.24 13.09
N GLU A 25 -46.96 -48.27 13.67
CA GLU A 25 -45.68 -48.14 14.38
C GLU A 25 -44.55 -47.74 13.43
N ARG A 26 -44.54 -48.27 12.19
CA ARG A 26 -43.57 -47.87 11.16
C ARG A 26 -43.78 -46.43 10.70
N GLU A 27 -45.02 -46.01 10.49
CA GLU A 27 -45.37 -44.65 10.10
C GLU A 27 -45.00 -43.64 11.19
N GLU A 28 -45.34 -43.91 12.46
CA GLU A 28 -44.97 -43.06 13.60
C GLU A 28 -43.44 -42.96 13.75
N LYS A 29 -42.72 -44.08 13.57
CA LYS A 29 -41.25 -44.08 13.63
C LYS A 29 -40.63 -43.27 12.49
N LEU A 30 -41.19 -43.36 11.29
CA LEU A 30 -40.74 -42.56 10.13
C LEU A 30 -41.02 -41.07 10.34
N GLN A 31 -42.19 -40.75 10.89
CA GLN A 31 -42.61 -39.37 11.18
C GLN A 31 -41.74 -38.72 12.25
N ARG A 32 -41.42 -39.44 13.35
CA ARG A 32 -40.48 -38.96 14.37
C ARG A 32 -39.07 -38.74 13.80
N ALA A 33 -38.60 -39.66 12.96
CA ALA A 33 -37.29 -39.51 12.31
C ALA A 33 -37.27 -38.33 11.31
N ALA A 34 -38.39 -38.01 10.67
CA ALA A 34 -38.51 -36.83 9.81
C ALA A 34 -38.50 -35.53 10.63
N GLN A 35 -39.24 -35.48 11.74
CA GLN A 35 -39.26 -34.32 12.64
C GLN A 35 -37.89 -34.04 13.25
N GLU A 36 -37.17 -35.07 13.72
CA GLU A 36 -35.83 -34.91 14.29
C GLU A 36 -34.81 -34.37 13.26
N LYS A 37 -34.93 -34.80 12.00
CA LYS A 37 -34.09 -34.27 10.91
C LYS A 37 -34.41 -32.82 10.60
N GLU A 38 -35.69 -32.45 10.60
CA GLU A 38 -36.11 -31.07 10.36
C GLU A 38 -35.65 -30.13 11.49
N GLU A 39 -35.76 -30.57 12.74
CA GLU A 39 -35.30 -29.80 13.89
C GLU A 39 -33.78 -29.61 13.87
N LYS A 40 -33.01 -30.67 13.59
CA LYS A 40 -31.55 -30.57 13.39
C LYS A 40 -31.16 -29.61 12.27
N LEU A 41 -31.88 -29.63 11.14
CA LEU A 41 -31.67 -28.67 10.04
C LEU A 41 -31.97 -27.23 10.46
N ARG A 42 -33.02 -26.99 11.26
CA ARG A 42 -33.34 -25.67 11.81
C ARG A 42 -32.27 -25.20 12.79
N GLU A 43 -31.82 -26.05 13.70
CA GLU A 43 -30.74 -25.74 14.64
C GLU A 43 -29.42 -25.42 13.91
N GLU A 44 -29.02 -26.24 12.93
CA GLU A 44 -27.83 -25.96 12.11
C GLU A 44 -27.95 -24.65 11.33
N ALA A 45 -29.13 -24.34 10.79
CA ALA A 45 -29.39 -23.08 10.10
C ALA A 45 -29.28 -21.87 11.04
N THR A 46 -29.80 -21.96 12.27
CA THR A 46 -29.67 -20.88 13.26
C THR A 46 -28.22 -20.70 13.71
N ARG A 47 -27.50 -21.80 13.96
CA ARG A 47 -26.07 -21.77 14.31
C ARG A 47 -25.23 -21.16 13.19
N LYS A 48 -25.51 -21.51 11.94
CA LYS A 48 -24.84 -20.93 10.78
C LYS A 48 -25.12 -19.43 10.63
N LYS A 49 -26.37 -18.99 10.86
CA LYS A 49 -26.72 -17.56 10.87
C LYS A 49 -25.94 -16.81 11.94
N LEU A 50 -25.87 -17.34 13.16
CA LEU A 50 -25.14 -16.72 14.26
C LEU A 50 -23.65 -16.57 13.96
N LEU A 51 -23.01 -17.62 13.45
CA LEU A 51 -21.59 -17.58 13.05
C LEU A 51 -21.34 -16.57 11.93
N THR A 52 -22.26 -16.45 10.98
CA THR A 52 -22.15 -15.48 9.88
C THR A 52 -22.28 -14.05 10.41
N GLN A 53 -23.19 -13.82 11.35
CA GLN A 53 -23.36 -12.53 12.02
C GLN A 53 -22.13 -12.14 12.86
N GLN A 54 -21.55 -13.08 13.60
CA GLN A 54 -20.31 -12.85 14.36
C GLN A 54 -19.15 -12.47 13.44
N LYS A 55 -18.96 -13.19 12.34
CA LYS A 55 -17.94 -12.85 11.34
C LYS A 55 -18.17 -11.48 10.70
N ALA A 56 -19.43 -11.12 10.43
CA ALA A 56 -19.75 -9.80 9.90
C ALA A 56 -19.41 -8.69 10.90
N ALA A 57 -19.73 -8.88 12.19
CA ALA A 57 -19.40 -7.94 13.25
C ALA A 57 -17.89 -7.79 13.47
N GLU A 58 -17.13 -8.88 13.43
CA GLU A 58 -15.66 -8.87 13.54
C GLU A 58 -15.01 -8.11 12.37
N ILE A 59 -15.51 -8.31 11.14
CA ILE A 59 -15.04 -7.58 9.96
C ILE A 59 -15.36 -6.08 10.07
N GLU A 60 -16.54 -5.73 10.55
CA GLU A 60 -16.95 -4.33 10.75
C GLU A 60 -16.13 -3.65 11.86
N GLU A 61 -15.83 -4.35 12.95
CA GLU A 61 -14.96 -3.84 14.00
C GLU A 61 -13.53 -3.61 13.49
N ARG A 62 -12.98 -4.58 12.74
CA ARG A 62 -11.66 -4.42 12.12
C ARG A 62 -11.62 -3.21 11.18
N ARG A 63 -12.65 -3.02 10.35
CA ARG A 63 -12.74 -1.85 9.47
C ARG A 63 -12.83 -0.55 10.27
N ARG A 64 -13.60 -0.54 11.37
CA ARG A 64 -13.71 0.62 12.27
C ARG A 64 -12.37 0.95 12.94
N GLN A 65 -11.59 -0.06 13.33
CA GLN A 65 -10.25 0.14 13.88
C GLN A 65 -9.27 0.69 12.82
N GLU A 66 -9.31 0.17 11.59
CA GLU A 66 -8.49 0.67 10.47
C GLU A 66 -8.84 2.13 10.11
N GLU A 67 -10.13 2.49 10.08
CA GLU A 67 -10.60 3.86 9.85
C GLU A 67 -10.21 4.80 11.01
N ALA A 68 -10.34 4.35 12.26
CA ALA A 68 -9.89 5.12 13.43
C ALA A 68 -8.37 5.35 13.43
N ALA A 69 -7.57 4.35 13.06
CA ALA A 69 -6.12 4.46 12.94
C ALA A 69 -5.72 5.44 11.82
N ARG A 70 -6.41 5.42 10.68
CA ARG A 70 -6.20 6.42 9.62
C ARG A 70 -6.52 7.83 10.10
N LEU A 71 -7.63 8.01 10.81
CA LEU A 71 -8.02 9.31 11.32
C LEU A 71 -7.02 9.82 12.38
N ALA A 72 -6.54 8.95 13.26
CA ALA A 72 -5.52 9.30 14.24
C ALA A 72 -4.21 9.74 13.57
N LYS A 73 -3.75 9.01 12.54
CA LYS A 73 -2.56 9.37 11.77
C LYS A 73 -2.71 10.72 11.05
N LEU A 74 -3.89 11.00 10.52
CA LEU A 74 -4.17 12.30 9.89
C LEU A 74 -4.13 13.44 10.92
N ARG A 75 -4.71 13.21 12.11
CA ARG A 75 -4.65 14.17 13.21
C ARG A 75 -3.23 14.44 13.69
N GLU A 76 -2.41 13.40 13.80
CA GLU A 76 -1.01 13.52 14.19
C GLU A 76 -0.22 14.36 13.18
N GLN A 77 -0.46 14.16 11.88
CA GLN A 77 0.14 14.98 10.83
C GLN A 77 -0.31 16.45 10.90
N GLU A 78 -1.58 16.71 11.16
CA GLU A 78 -2.10 18.07 11.35
C GLU A 78 -1.49 18.74 12.60
N GLU A 79 -1.38 18.02 13.71
CA GLU A 79 -0.75 18.51 14.94
C GLU A 79 0.75 18.79 14.74
N GLU A 80 1.47 17.95 13.99
CA GLU A 80 2.87 18.15 13.66
C GLU A 80 3.05 19.39 12.76
N GLN A 81 2.20 19.56 11.74
CA GLN A 81 2.19 20.77 10.92
C GLN A 81 1.86 22.02 11.73
N ALA A 82 0.90 21.95 12.65
CA ALA A 82 0.55 23.04 13.55
C ALA A 82 1.70 23.39 14.51
N ARG A 83 2.42 22.38 15.02
CA ARG A 83 3.64 22.59 15.83
C ARG A 83 4.73 23.29 15.03
N LEU A 84 5.02 22.82 13.80
CA LEU A 84 6.01 23.45 12.92
C LEU A 84 5.62 24.90 12.58
N ALA A 85 4.34 25.17 12.32
CA ALA A 85 3.83 26.50 12.06
C ALA A 85 3.96 27.42 13.31
N ALA A 86 3.68 26.89 14.50
CA ALA A 86 3.84 27.63 15.75
C ALA A 86 5.32 27.97 16.03
N VAL A 87 6.25 27.05 15.75
CA VAL A 87 7.69 27.30 15.86
C VAL A 87 8.13 28.39 14.87
N ARG A 88 7.75 28.29 13.60
CA ARG A 88 8.05 29.33 12.59
C ARG A 88 7.49 30.70 12.99
N LYS A 89 6.27 30.73 13.54
CA LYS A 89 5.66 31.99 13.99
C LYS A 89 6.42 32.60 15.17
N LYS A 90 6.88 31.79 16.13
CA LYS A 90 7.73 32.26 17.23
C LYS A 90 9.07 32.81 16.72
N GLU A 91 9.72 32.11 15.79
CA GLU A 91 10.97 32.55 15.17
C GLU A 91 10.82 33.89 14.44
N GLN A 92 9.71 34.06 13.70
CA GLN A 92 9.41 35.34 13.04
C GLN A 92 9.21 36.49 14.04
N LEU A 93 8.49 36.26 15.13
CA LEU A 93 8.29 37.27 16.18
C LEU A 93 9.60 37.63 16.88
N GLU A 94 10.49 36.66 17.13
CA GLU A 94 11.81 36.92 17.70
C GLU A 94 12.71 37.69 16.73
N ALA A 95 12.69 37.33 15.44
CA ALA A 95 13.42 38.06 14.40
C ALA A 95 12.92 39.51 14.24
N GLU A 96 11.61 39.73 14.31
CA GLU A 96 11.02 41.07 14.29
C GLU A 96 11.44 41.87 15.53
N ARG A 97 11.40 41.25 16.72
CA ARG A 97 11.86 41.88 17.96
C ARG A 97 13.34 42.26 17.89
N GLN A 98 14.18 41.42 17.29
CA GLN A 98 15.60 41.74 17.07
C GLN A 98 15.78 42.87 16.05
N ARG A 99 14.99 42.91 14.97
CA ARG A 99 15.01 44.02 14.01
C ARG A 99 14.63 45.35 14.67
N ILE A 100 13.58 45.36 15.48
CA ILE A 100 13.16 46.56 16.21
C ILE A 100 14.29 47.04 17.13
N LYS A 101 14.93 46.13 17.89
CA LYS A 101 16.09 46.47 18.74
C LYS A 101 17.25 47.08 17.95
N ARG A 102 17.61 46.51 16.80
CA ARG A 102 18.67 47.07 15.94
C ARG A 102 18.31 48.46 15.43
N ILE A 103 17.06 48.68 15.02
CA ILE A 103 16.59 50.00 14.56
C ILE A 103 16.62 51.01 15.70
N THR A 104 16.25 50.62 16.93
CA THR A 104 16.32 51.52 18.09
C THR A 104 17.77 51.88 18.44
N GLU A 105 18.66 50.89 18.47
CA GLU A 105 20.10 51.10 18.73
C GLU A 105 20.75 51.95 17.62
N GLU A 106 20.39 51.74 16.36
CA GLU A 106 20.87 52.56 15.24
C GLU A 106 20.38 54.01 15.32
N LYS A 107 19.13 54.22 15.75
CA LYS A 107 18.60 55.57 16.00
C LYS A 107 19.32 56.26 17.16
N GLU A 108 19.57 55.56 18.26
CA GLU A 108 20.32 56.09 19.41
C GLU A 108 21.76 56.44 19.03
N THR A 109 22.46 55.54 18.32
CA THR A 109 23.83 55.80 17.84
C THR A 109 23.88 56.92 16.81
N SER A 110 22.88 57.03 15.92
CA SER A 110 22.75 58.14 14.97
C SER A 110 22.52 59.48 15.67
N LEU A 111 21.70 59.51 16.73
CA LEU A 111 21.51 60.70 17.58
C LEU A 111 22.81 61.11 18.29
N ILE A 112 23.54 60.17 18.87
CA ILE A 112 24.85 60.45 19.49
C ILE A 112 25.83 60.98 18.44
N ARG A 113 25.88 60.37 17.25
CA ARG A 113 26.75 60.79 16.16
C ARG A 113 26.39 62.19 15.64
N SER A 114 25.11 62.49 15.49
CA SER A 114 24.66 63.82 15.07
C SER A 114 24.95 64.89 16.12
N PHE A 115 24.80 64.56 17.41
CA PHE A 115 25.18 65.42 18.52
C PHE A 115 26.69 65.73 18.52
N TYR A 116 27.54 64.71 18.38
CA TYR A 116 29.00 64.90 18.27
C TYR A 116 29.39 65.71 17.03
N ASN A 117 28.78 65.46 15.87
CA ASN A 117 29.04 66.23 14.65
C ASN A 117 28.58 67.69 14.77
N SER A 118 27.46 67.95 15.45
CA SER A 118 26.99 69.31 15.75
C SER A 118 28.00 70.06 16.64
N MET A 119 28.50 69.40 17.69
CA MET A 119 29.53 69.98 18.56
C MET A 119 30.87 70.20 17.83
N ALA A 120 31.26 69.31 16.92
CA ALA A 120 32.46 69.45 16.11
C ALA A 120 32.34 70.61 15.10
N SER A 121 31.16 70.82 14.51
CA SER A 121 30.89 71.94 13.58
C SER A 121 30.90 73.32 14.27
N ALA A 122 30.63 73.37 15.59
CA ALA A 122 30.78 74.58 16.41
C ALA A 122 32.25 74.96 16.68
N ARG A 123 33.22 74.11 16.30
CA ARG A 123 34.66 74.42 16.33
C ARG A 123 35.19 74.52 14.89
N LYS A 124 34.89 75.62 14.21
CA LYS A 124 35.66 76.05 13.03
C LYS A 124 36.70 77.09 13.47
N PRO A 125 38.01 76.84 13.31
CA PRO A 125 38.95 77.91 13.01
C PRO A 125 38.69 78.38 11.57
N THR A 126 38.56 79.70 11.43
CA THR A 126 38.49 80.42 10.15
C THR A 126 39.78 80.21 9.36
N ILE A 127 39.69 79.64 8.16
CA ILE A 127 40.71 79.75 7.11
C ILE A 127 39.99 80.17 5.82
N PRO A 128 40.50 81.15 5.05
CA PRO A 128 39.83 81.68 3.87
C PRO A 128 39.87 80.71 2.68
N ASN A 129 38.87 80.90 1.84
CA ASN A 129 38.45 80.13 0.69
C ASN A 129 39.15 80.65 -0.58
N GLU A 130 39.82 79.77 -1.34
CA GLU A 130 39.98 79.93 -2.79
C GLU A 130 39.67 78.58 -3.48
N HIS A 131 38.77 78.65 -4.45
CA HIS A 131 38.31 77.60 -5.37
C HIS A 131 38.11 78.30 -6.74
N PRO A 132 37.89 77.60 -7.88
CA PRO A 132 38.57 76.46 -8.53
C PRO A 132 38.87 76.86 -10.04
N PRO A 133 39.01 76.02 -11.13
CA PRO A 133 38.67 74.60 -11.19
C PRO A 133 39.31 73.62 -12.24
N TYR A 134 38.91 72.35 -12.10
CA TYR A 134 38.65 71.28 -13.11
C TYR A 134 39.83 70.73 -13.96
N HIS A 135 39.99 69.43 -14.25
CA HIS A 135 39.25 68.17 -14.01
C HIS A 135 40.27 67.01 -14.19
N THR A 136 40.28 66.01 -13.31
CA THR A 136 41.04 64.77 -13.54
C THR A 136 40.14 63.56 -13.26
N GLU A 137 39.93 62.81 -14.35
CA GLU A 137 39.65 61.37 -14.47
C GLU A 137 38.52 60.75 -13.63
N ASN A 138 37.38 60.60 -14.31
CA ASN A 138 36.35 59.60 -14.01
C ASN A 138 36.88 58.19 -14.29
N THR A 139 37.31 57.47 -13.26
CA THR A 139 37.27 56.00 -13.27
C THR A 139 35.84 55.55 -13.03
N MET A 140 35.07 55.40 -14.12
CA MET A 140 33.88 54.57 -14.11
C MET A 140 34.32 53.11 -14.04
N THR A 141 34.15 52.49 -12.88
CA THR A 141 34.14 51.02 -12.78
C THR A 141 32.88 50.52 -13.46
N ASN A 142 33.01 50.18 -14.74
CA ASN A 142 32.01 49.43 -15.49
C ASN A 142 31.71 48.13 -14.74
N THR A 143 30.47 48.02 -14.28
CA THR A 143 29.84 46.77 -13.87
C THR A 143 29.75 45.86 -15.09
N THR A 144 30.77 45.04 -15.30
CA THR A 144 30.71 43.90 -16.21
C THR A 144 29.62 42.96 -15.73
N PHE A 145 28.51 42.90 -16.47
CA PHE A 145 27.61 41.76 -16.42
C PHE A 145 28.41 40.52 -16.82
N GLU A 146 28.84 39.73 -15.84
CA GLU A 146 29.22 38.33 -16.07
C GLU A 146 27.98 37.60 -16.57
N ILE A 147 27.86 37.46 -17.89
CA ILE A 147 27.01 36.46 -18.51
C ILE A 147 27.60 35.12 -18.07
N LYS A 148 27.06 34.54 -16.99
CA LYS A 148 27.25 33.13 -16.68
C LYS A 148 26.74 32.35 -17.89
N LYS A 149 27.67 31.91 -18.76
CA LYS A 149 27.42 30.79 -19.65
C LYS A 149 27.08 29.63 -18.73
N GLU A 150 25.80 29.32 -18.63
CA GLU A 150 25.34 28.05 -18.08
C GLU A 150 26.07 26.97 -18.88
N ARG A 151 27.08 26.35 -18.24
CA ARG A 151 27.60 25.08 -18.72
C ARG A 151 26.44 24.12 -18.51
N HIS A 152 25.74 23.78 -19.60
CA HIS A 152 24.91 22.58 -19.61
C HIS A 152 25.79 21.45 -19.06
N PRO A 153 25.35 20.71 -18.03
CA PRO A 153 26.10 19.54 -17.60
C PRO A 153 26.21 18.61 -18.80
N ALA A 154 27.44 18.21 -19.12
CA ALA A 154 27.71 17.20 -20.14
C ALA A 154 26.81 16.00 -19.85
N ILE A 155 25.96 15.65 -20.81
CA ILE A 155 25.15 14.44 -20.77
C ILE A 155 26.15 13.28 -20.70
N PRO A 156 26.19 12.48 -19.62
CA PRO A 156 27.04 11.31 -19.60
C PRO A 156 26.56 10.35 -20.69
N GLU A 157 27.49 9.92 -21.54
CA GLU A 157 27.31 8.90 -22.57
C GLU A 157 26.60 7.67 -21.97
N GLU A 158 25.43 7.31 -22.52
CA GLU A 158 24.65 6.13 -22.11
C GLU A 158 25.44 4.85 -22.45
N ASN A 159 26.30 4.40 -21.54
CA ASN A 159 26.73 3.00 -21.46
C ASN A 159 26.12 2.37 -20.21
N ASP A 160 24.79 2.24 -20.22
CA ASP A 160 24.00 1.73 -19.09
C ASP A 160 23.96 0.18 -19.11
N VAL A 161 25.13 -0.46 -19.08
CA VAL A 161 25.21 -1.87 -18.63
C VAL A 161 25.15 -1.80 -17.10
N GLN A 162 23.93 -1.78 -16.57
CA GLN A 162 23.67 -1.79 -15.13
C GLN A 162 24.15 -3.11 -14.54
N HIS A 163 25.43 -3.17 -14.15
CA HIS A 163 25.95 -4.27 -13.35
C HIS A 163 25.38 -4.12 -11.93
N TYR A 164 24.24 -4.76 -11.68
CA TYR A 164 23.67 -4.81 -10.34
C TYR A 164 24.67 -5.51 -9.40
N PRO A 165 25.03 -4.90 -8.26
CA PRO A 165 25.84 -5.60 -7.26
C PRO A 165 25.03 -6.79 -6.74
N ILE A 166 25.63 -7.97 -6.73
CA ILE A 166 25.06 -9.15 -6.07
C ILE A 166 25.06 -8.81 -4.58
N CYS A 167 23.90 -8.47 -4.03
CA CYS A 167 23.75 -8.13 -2.63
C CYS A 167 24.01 -9.38 -1.78
N ASN A 168 25.16 -9.44 -1.11
CA ASN A 168 25.39 -10.38 -0.02
C ASN A 168 24.34 -10.13 1.07
N SER A 169 23.55 -11.14 1.38
CA SER A 169 22.48 -11.12 2.37
C SER A 169 23.05 -11.04 3.79
N GLY A 170 23.32 -9.83 4.26
CA GLY A 170 23.36 -9.51 5.68
C GLY A 170 21.93 -9.48 6.20
N ASP A 171 21.59 -10.45 7.03
CA ASP A 171 20.31 -10.63 7.71
C ASP A 171 20.01 -9.44 8.63
N SER A 172 19.24 -8.47 8.14
CA SER A 172 18.68 -7.39 8.96
C SER A 172 17.23 -7.14 8.54
N SER A 173 16.33 -7.72 9.32
CA SER A 173 14.90 -7.87 9.07
C SER A 173 14.08 -6.56 9.18
N GLU A 174 14.71 -5.41 9.40
CA GLU A 174 13.99 -4.13 9.62
C GLU A 174 13.92 -3.21 8.38
N GLY A 175 14.56 -3.57 7.26
CA GLY A 175 14.67 -2.70 6.08
C GLY A 175 13.72 -3.00 4.91
N GLU A 176 12.82 -3.97 5.01
CA GLU A 176 12.05 -4.49 3.85
C GLU A 176 11.07 -3.49 3.21
N GLN A 177 10.83 -2.35 3.84
CA GLN A 177 9.92 -1.33 3.32
C GLN A 177 10.53 -0.47 2.21
N VAL A 178 11.86 -0.53 2.00
CA VAL A 178 12.54 0.24 0.95
C VAL A 178 13.18 -0.72 -0.06
N PRO A 179 12.91 -0.58 -1.37
CA PRO A 179 13.57 -1.39 -2.39
C PRO A 179 15.08 -1.32 -2.23
N LYS A 180 15.74 -2.48 -2.07
CA LYS A 180 17.19 -2.58 -1.88
C LYS A 180 17.98 -1.94 -3.04
N ASN A 181 17.41 -1.97 -4.24
CA ASN A 181 17.99 -1.41 -5.44
C ASN A 181 17.13 -0.24 -5.96
N PRO A 182 17.75 0.79 -6.55
CA PRO A 182 17.00 1.87 -7.18
C PRO A 182 16.13 1.32 -8.31
N VAL A 183 14.89 1.83 -8.42
CA VAL A 183 13.94 1.39 -9.44
C VAL A 183 14.52 1.70 -10.83
N PRO A 184 14.68 0.70 -11.71
CA PRO A 184 15.25 0.92 -13.04
C PRO A 184 14.33 1.76 -13.91
N ARG A 185 14.90 2.43 -14.93
CA ARG A 185 14.19 3.42 -15.76
C ARG A 185 12.91 2.87 -16.39
N TRP A 186 12.92 1.61 -16.86
CA TRP A 186 11.78 0.93 -17.48
C TRP A 186 10.65 0.62 -16.47
N ALA A 187 10.97 0.49 -15.18
CA ALA A 187 10.00 0.21 -14.13
C ALA A 187 9.43 1.48 -13.46
N LYS A 188 9.94 2.67 -13.80
CA LYS A 188 9.40 3.94 -13.30
C LYS A 188 8.05 4.26 -13.96
N CYS A 189 7.15 4.95 -13.28
CA CYS A 189 5.89 5.41 -13.86
C CYS A 189 6.16 6.59 -14.82
N SER A 190 6.40 6.29 -16.10
CA SER A 190 6.72 7.28 -17.14
C SER A 190 5.84 7.07 -18.38
N ALA A 191 5.45 8.15 -19.05
CA ALA A 191 4.64 8.12 -20.28
C ALA A 191 5.24 7.21 -21.37
N LYS A 192 6.57 7.09 -21.44
CA LYS A 192 7.26 6.18 -22.38
C LYS A 192 7.02 4.71 -22.03
N ASN A 193 7.12 4.35 -20.76
CA ASN A 193 6.89 2.98 -20.29
C ASN A 193 5.42 2.55 -20.47
N PHE A 194 4.47 3.48 -20.41
CA PHE A 194 3.07 3.20 -20.75
C PHE A 194 2.84 2.92 -22.24
N LYS A 195 3.64 3.53 -23.12
CA LYS A 195 3.61 3.20 -24.55
C LYS A 195 4.12 1.78 -24.77
N ASP A 196 5.27 1.44 -24.18
CA ASP A 196 5.84 0.09 -24.30
C ASP A 196 4.85 -0.98 -23.81
N LEU A 197 4.14 -0.74 -22.70
CA LEU A 197 3.08 -1.63 -22.20
C LEU A 197 1.90 -1.80 -23.18
N ARG A 198 1.52 -0.75 -23.90
CA ARG A 198 0.48 -0.83 -24.95
C ARG A 198 0.99 -1.60 -26.16
N ASP A 199 2.25 -1.42 -26.52
CA ASP A 199 2.89 -2.14 -27.62
C ASP A 199 2.98 -3.64 -27.29
N PHE A 200 3.26 -4.01 -26.02
CA PHE A 200 3.18 -5.40 -25.55
C PHE A 200 1.77 -6.01 -25.67
N ALA A 201 0.71 -5.21 -25.50
CA ALA A 201 -0.66 -5.70 -25.62
C ALA A 201 -1.05 -6.06 -27.08
N LEU A 202 -0.29 -5.55 -28.05
CA LEU A 202 -0.47 -5.86 -29.48
C LEU A 202 0.31 -7.10 -29.92
N ILE A 203 1.18 -7.63 -29.06
CA ILE A 203 1.97 -8.83 -29.38
C ILE A 203 1.05 -10.05 -29.38
N ASP A 204 1.06 -10.78 -30.49
CA ASP A 204 0.31 -12.02 -30.60
C ASP A 204 0.80 -13.06 -29.59
N HIS A 205 -0.15 -13.72 -28.93
CA HIS A 205 0.12 -14.73 -27.92
C HIS A 205 0.93 -15.90 -28.48
N SER A 206 0.79 -16.21 -29.78
CA SER A 206 1.56 -17.25 -30.46
C SER A 206 3.08 -16.99 -30.42
N ILE A 207 3.49 -15.72 -30.53
CA ILE A 207 4.88 -15.30 -30.47
C ILE A 207 5.39 -15.48 -29.04
N MET A 208 4.59 -15.09 -28.03
CA MET A 208 4.94 -15.28 -26.62
C MET A 208 5.17 -16.76 -26.28
N CYS A 209 4.32 -17.67 -26.77
CA CYS A 209 4.48 -19.10 -26.56
C CYS A 209 5.73 -19.68 -27.24
N LYS A 210 6.21 -19.08 -28.33
CA LYS A 210 7.45 -19.49 -29.02
C LYS A 210 8.70 -19.11 -28.22
N TRP A 211 8.70 -17.95 -27.57
CA TRP A 211 9.83 -17.47 -26.78
C TRP A 211 9.83 -18.02 -25.36
N ILE A 212 8.66 -18.09 -24.74
CA ILE A 212 8.46 -18.70 -23.42
C ILE A 212 8.09 -20.16 -23.64
N THR A 213 9.08 -20.94 -24.08
CA THR A 213 8.97 -22.39 -24.20
C THR A 213 9.08 -23.00 -22.81
N TYR A 214 7.96 -23.12 -22.11
CA TYR A 214 7.90 -24.01 -20.96
C TYR A 214 7.68 -25.42 -21.49
N ALA A 215 8.54 -26.36 -21.06
CA ALA A 215 8.14 -27.75 -21.10
C ALA A 215 6.88 -27.86 -20.23
N SER A 216 5.79 -28.39 -20.76
CA SER A 216 4.53 -28.67 -20.04
C SER A 216 4.71 -29.81 -19.03
N LYS A 217 5.75 -29.70 -18.19
CA LYS A 217 6.08 -30.62 -17.11
C LYS A 217 5.70 -29.94 -15.82
N THR A 218 4.89 -30.61 -15.02
CA THR A 218 4.64 -30.16 -13.65
C THR A 218 5.98 -30.12 -12.90
N PRO A 219 6.34 -29.00 -12.25
CA PRO A 219 7.61 -28.91 -11.52
C PRO A 219 7.66 -29.97 -10.42
N GLU A 220 8.76 -30.71 -10.36
CA GLU A 220 9.00 -31.65 -9.26
C GLU A 220 9.41 -30.88 -8.01
N LEU A 221 8.47 -30.78 -7.06
CA LEU A 221 8.68 -30.02 -5.83
C LEU A 221 9.86 -30.55 -5.00
N SER A 222 10.16 -31.85 -5.10
CA SER A 222 11.31 -32.48 -4.43
C SER A 222 12.67 -32.01 -4.97
N LYS A 223 12.73 -31.54 -6.22
CA LYS A 223 13.95 -31.00 -6.83
C LYS A 223 14.15 -29.53 -6.51
N ILE A 224 13.05 -28.80 -6.28
CA ILE A 224 13.06 -27.36 -5.99
C ILE A 224 13.33 -27.10 -4.51
N PHE A 225 12.72 -27.91 -3.64
CA PHE A 225 12.82 -27.74 -2.20
C PHE A 225 13.50 -28.95 -1.57
N THR A 226 14.64 -28.72 -0.93
CA THR A 226 15.33 -29.73 -0.12
C THR A 226 14.61 -29.92 1.20
N GLY A 227 14.50 -31.17 1.68
CA GLY A 227 13.86 -31.49 2.97
C GLY A 227 12.33 -31.48 2.97
N LEU A 228 11.68 -31.51 1.80
CA LEU A 228 10.23 -31.50 1.74
C LEU A 228 9.62 -32.80 2.29
N ASN A 229 8.67 -32.68 3.23
CA ASN A 229 7.97 -33.84 3.77
C ASN A 229 7.13 -34.52 2.67
N PRO A 230 7.26 -35.84 2.44
CA PRO A 230 6.48 -36.56 1.41
C PRO A 230 4.97 -36.44 1.59
N ARG A 231 4.50 -36.19 2.83
CA ARG A 231 3.10 -35.94 3.15
C ARG A 231 2.54 -34.69 2.46
N TRP A 232 3.37 -33.68 2.20
CA TRP A 232 2.99 -32.45 1.49
C TRP A 232 2.94 -32.64 -0.04
N VAL A 233 3.58 -33.70 -0.54
CA VAL A 233 3.55 -34.09 -1.96
C VAL A 233 2.34 -34.99 -2.26
N ARG A 234 1.73 -35.62 -1.24
CA ARG A 234 0.52 -36.43 -1.41
C ARG A 234 -0.64 -35.55 -1.88
N ARG A 235 -1.11 -35.80 -3.09
CA ARG A 235 -2.21 -35.06 -3.71
C ARG A 235 -3.56 -35.69 -3.35
N THR A 236 -4.58 -34.85 -3.18
CA THR A 236 -5.98 -35.25 -3.01
C THR A 236 -6.76 -35.00 -4.32
N SER A 237 -8.08 -35.11 -4.31
CA SER A 237 -8.94 -34.90 -5.50
C SER A 237 -8.72 -33.54 -6.20
N SER A 238 -8.18 -32.54 -5.49
CA SER A 238 -7.81 -31.23 -6.06
C SER A 238 -6.73 -31.28 -7.15
N ALA A 239 -5.97 -32.37 -7.24
CA ALA A 239 -4.97 -32.57 -8.27
C ALA A 239 -5.47 -33.29 -9.52
N ARG A 240 -6.69 -33.83 -9.47
CA ARG A 240 -7.32 -34.49 -10.60
C ARG A 240 -8.18 -33.46 -11.32
N TRP A 241 -7.64 -32.89 -12.39
CA TRP A 241 -8.37 -32.00 -13.28
C TRP A 241 -9.09 -32.83 -14.34
N THR A 242 -10.42 -32.77 -14.34
CA THR A 242 -11.27 -33.45 -15.35
C THR A 242 -11.41 -32.62 -16.62
N THR A 243 -11.25 -31.31 -16.51
CA THR A 243 -11.18 -30.40 -17.65
C THR A 243 -9.77 -30.47 -18.23
N PRO A 244 -9.60 -30.76 -19.53
CA PRO A 244 -8.28 -30.70 -20.14
C PRO A 244 -7.72 -29.28 -19.99
N PRO A 245 -6.40 -29.12 -19.77
CA PRO A 245 -5.78 -27.81 -19.83
C PRO A 245 -6.11 -27.19 -21.19
N ARG A 246 -6.41 -25.88 -21.23
CA ARG A 246 -6.88 -25.23 -22.46
C ARG A 246 -5.92 -25.55 -23.60
N TYR A 247 -6.47 -26.04 -24.72
CA TYR A 247 -5.77 -26.51 -25.92
C TYR A 247 -4.76 -25.52 -26.56
N SER A 248 -4.59 -24.31 -26.01
CA SER A 248 -3.55 -23.33 -26.37
C SER A 248 -2.20 -23.57 -25.66
N GLU A 249 -2.13 -24.44 -24.66
CA GLU A 249 -0.97 -24.61 -23.78
C GLU A 249 -0.22 -25.95 -23.94
N LEU A 250 -0.71 -26.84 -24.80
CA LEU A 250 -0.02 -28.09 -25.11
C LEU A 250 0.49 -28.06 -26.56
N PRO A 251 1.78 -28.35 -26.79
CA PRO A 251 2.28 -28.52 -28.15
C PRO A 251 1.45 -29.62 -28.82
N LYS A 252 0.82 -29.29 -29.94
CA LYS A 252 0.25 -30.30 -30.83
C LYS A 252 1.44 -31.03 -31.47
N PHE A 253 1.49 -32.35 -31.29
CA PHE A 253 2.39 -33.21 -32.06
C PHE A 253 2.05 -33.13 -33.55
#